data_AF-A0A8K0VXI6-F1
#
_entry.id   AF-A0A8K0VXI6-F1
#
_cell.length_a   1.000
_cell.length_b   1.000
_cell.length_c   1.000
_cell.angle_alpha   90.00
_cell.angle_beta   90.00
_cell.angle_gamma   90.00
#
_symmetry.space_group_name_H-M   'P 1'
#
loop_
_entity.id
_entity.type
_entity.pdbx_description
1 polymer ?
#
loop_
_entity_poly.entity_id
_entity_poly.type
_entity_poly.pdbx_seq_one_letter_code
_entity_poly.pdbx_strand_id
1 'polypeptide(L)'
;MQLTSIITFMTAIAATNVQAAPSISFKERQALIGYIRFYAGNGCEEPWIEDTVFIQGDKCLSNTFTQPYGSFKVIDNFYTRTIRLFANPVCNGFGPGNYIDVTPGQTGCFAGKITSYSFL
;
A
#
# COMPACT_ATOMS: atom_id res chain seq x y z
N MET A 1 45.61 16.43 -60.49
CA MET A 1 45.82 17.10 -59.20
C MET A 1 45.08 16.29 -58.15
N GLN A 2 45.82 15.77 -57.16
CA GLN A 2 45.34 14.97 -56.03
C GLN A 2 44.58 15.83 -55.02
N LEU A 3 43.59 15.22 -54.36
CA LEU A 3 43.12 15.51 -52.99
C LEU A 3 42.45 14.22 -52.51
N THR A 4 43.19 13.15 -52.21
CA THR A 4 43.63 12.73 -50.86
C THR A 4 42.64 12.99 -49.72
N SER A 5 42.15 11.87 -49.17
CA SER A 5 41.82 11.62 -47.76
C SER A 5 40.57 12.34 -47.22
N ILE A 6 39.60 11.64 -46.64
CA ILE A 6 39.57 11.18 -45.23
C ILE A 6 38.36 10.22 -45.14
N ILE A 7 38.52 8.90 -45.03
CA ILE A 7 38.70 8.11 -43.79
C ILE A 7 37.55 8.34 -42.79
N THR A 8 36.60 7.41 -42.84
CA THR A 8 36.08 6.66 -41.68
C THR A 8 35.59 7.49 -40.48
N PHE A 9 34.29 7.81 -40.45
CA PHE A 9 33.59 8.10 -39.19
C PHE A 9 32.84 6.85 -38.73
N MET A 10 33.60 5.97 -38.07
CA MET A 10 33.13 4.79 -37.37
C MET A 10 32.36 5.20 -36.11
N THR A 11 31.15 4.67 -35.99
CA THR A 11 30.57 4.09 -34.76
C THR A 11 30.79 4.84 -33.45
N ALA A 12 29.80 5.64 -33.07
CA ALA A 12 29.50 5.91 -31.66
C ALA A 12 28.01 5.66 -31.42
N ILE A 13 27.62 4.38 -31.48
CA ILE A 13 26.37 3.95 -30.86
C ILE A 13 26.64 4.06 -29.36
N ALA A 14 26.28 5.19 -28.78
CA ALA A 14 26.17 5.33 -27.34
C ALA A 14 25.06 4.37 -26.89
N ALA A 15 25.45 3.14 -26.57
CA ALA A 15 24.67 2.27 -25.71
C ALA A 15 24.60 2.98 -24.36
N THR A 16 23.60 3.84 -24.20
CA THR A 16 23.14 4.23 -22.88
C THR A 16 22.66 2.92 -22.26
N ASN A 17 23.53 2.32 -21.45
CA ASN A 17 23.15 1.29 -20.51
C ASN A 17 22.14 1.96 -19.59
N VAL A 18 20.85 1.91 -19.97
CA VAL A 18 19.75 2.12 -19.06
C VAL A 18 19.91 0.99 -18.06
N GLN A 19 20.62 1.30 -16.98
CA GLN A 19 20.73 0.45 -15.84
C GLN A 19 19.33 0.39 -15.26
N ALA A 20 18.53 -0.53 -15.79
CA ALA A 20 17.23 -0.85 -15.27
C ALA A 20 17.45 -1.14 -13.79
N ALA A 21 16.97 -0.24 -12.95
CA ALA A 21 16.91 -0.46 -11.51
C ALA A 21 16.32 -1.86 -11.30
N PRO A 22 16.83 -2.65 -10.33
CA PRO A 22 16.43 -4.03 -10.16
C PRO A 22 14.91 -4.10 -10.19
N SER A 23 14.40 -4.85 -11.17
CA SER A 23 12.98 -5.09 -11.35
C SER A 23 12.50 -5.96 -10.20
N ILE A 24 12.34 -5.36 -9.02
CA ILE A 24 11.49 -5.94 -7.98
C ILE A 24 10.16 -6.15 -8.70
N SER A 25 9.81 -7.40 -8.91
CA SER A 25 8.66 -7.76 -9.72
C SER A 25 7.45 -7.03 -9.16
N PHE A 26 6.58 -6.51 -10.03
CA PHE A 26 5.34 -5.86 -9.59
C PHE A 26 4.55 -6.72 -8.59
N LYS A 27 4.70 -8.05 -8.71
CA LYS A 27 4.16 -9.07 -7.82
C LYS A 27 4.67 -8.94 -6.37
N GLU A 28 5.95 -8.65 -6.16
CA GLU A 28 6.53 -8.45 -4.83
C GLU A 28 6.04 -7.14 -4.18
N ARG A 29 5.68 -6.13 -4.96
CA ARG A 29 5.12 -4.87 -4.43
C ARG A 29 3.68 -5.01 -3.93
N GLN A 30 2.92 -5.97 -4.48
CA GLN A 30 1.53 -6.23 -4.07
C GLN A 30 1.41 -7.31 -3.00
N ALA A 31 2.45 -8.12 -2.78
CA ALA A 31 2.39 -9.29 -1.91
C ALA A 31 2.20 -9.00 -0.41
N LEU A 32 2.10 -7.73 0.00
CA LEU A 32 2.08 -7.29 1.40
C LEU A 32 1.20 -6.06 1.62
N ILE A 33 0.22 -5.82 0.74
CA ILE A 33 -0.69 -4.67 0.84
C ILE A 33 -2.14 -5.11 1.00
N GLY A 34 -2.96 -4.24 1.57
CA GLY A 34 -4.40 -4.39 1.58
C GLY A 34 -5.07 -3.08 1.23
N TYR A 35 -6.14 -3.18 0.46
CA TYR A 35 -6.93 -2.05 -0.01
C TYR A 35 -8.14 -1.89 0.89
N ILE A 36 -8.22 -0.77 1.59
CA ILE A 36 -9.28 -0.43 2.53
C ILE A 36 -10.08 0.71 1.93
N ARG A 37 -11.40 0.55 1.91
CA ARG A 37 -12.36 1.57 1.47
C ARG A 37 -13.12 2.11 2.67
N PHE A 38 -13.29 3.43 2.75
CA PHE A 38 -13.98 4.09 3.86
C PHE A 38 -15.37 4.56 3.45
N TYR A 39 -16.32 4.48 4.39
CA TYR A 39 -17.72 4.83 4.18
C TYR A 39 -18.28 5.67 5.32
N ALA A 40 -19.19 6.59 5.02
CA ALA A 40 -19.78 7.49 6.02
C ALA A 40 -20.68 6.76 7.02
N GLY A 41 -21.44 5.76 6.53
CA GLY A 41 -22.36 4.95 7.32
C GLY A 41 -21.67 3.86 8.14
N ASN A 42 -22.47 3.00 8.77
CA ASN A 42 -21.98 1.91 9.62
C ASN A 42 -21.97 0.54 8.90
N GLY A 43 -22.42 0.47 7.64
CA GLY A 43 -22.62 -0.79 6.90
C GLY A 43 -21.98 -0.82 5.52
N CYS A 44 -20.92 -0.04 5.28
CA CYS A 44 -20.24 0.07 3.98
C CYS A 44 -21.19 0.38 2.82
N GLU A 45 -22.18 1.24 3.07
CA GLU A 45 -23.16 1.65 2.08
C GLU A 45 -22.57 2.69 1.12
N GLU A 46 -22.83 2.51 -0.18
CA GLU A 46 -22.42 3.46 -1.21
C GLU A 46 -23.08 4.84 -1.02
N PRO A 47 -22.41 5.96 -1.36
CA PRO A 47 -21.08 6.03 -1.97
C PRO A 47 -19.94 5.89 -0.94
N TRP A 48 -18.82 5.31 -1.37
CA TRP A 48 -17.59 5.36 -0.59
C TRP A 48 -16.95 6.75 -0.60
N ILE A 49 -16.20 7.05 0.47
CA ILE A 49 -15.54 8.35 0.65
C ILE A 49 -14.15 8.34 0.01
N GLU A 50 -13.35 7.34 0.36
CA GLU A 50 -11.94 7.25 -0.04
C GLU A 50 -11.43 5.81 0.04
N ASP A 51 -10.41 5.50 -0.75
CA ASP A 51 -9.65 4.25 -0.68
C ASP A 51 -8.24 4.52 -0.15
N THR A 52 -7.69 3.62 0.65
CA THR A 52 -6.32 3.71 1.17
C THR A 52 -5.66 2.35 1.17
N VAL A 53 -4.34 2.37 0.95
CA VAL A 53 -3.52 1.17 1.00
C VAL A 53 -2.81 1.11 2.34
N PHE A 54 -2.99 0.00 3.05
CA PHE A 54 -2.18 -0.33 4.22
C PHE A 54 -1.10 -1.33 3.80
N ILE A 55 0.10 -1.14 4.31
CA ILE A 55 1.29 -1.91 3.93
C ILE A 55 1.76 -2.69 5.16
N GLN A 56 2.00 -3.99 4.98
CA GLN A 56 2.54 -4.83 6.03
C GLN A 56 3.96 -4.41 6.42
N GLY A 57 4.18 -4.28 7.72
CA GLY A 57 5.48 -3.98 8.32
C GLY A 57 5.48 -4.31 9.82
N ASP A 58 6.60 -4.05 10.47
CA ASP A 58 6.83 -4.44 11.88
C ASP A 58 6.51 -3.33 12.89
N LYS A 59 6.00 -2.19 12.43
CA LYS A 59 5.70 -1.02 13.28
C LYS A 59 4.21 -0.84 13.45
N CYS A 60 3.82 -0.21 14.57
CA CYS A 60 2.52 0.43 14.67
C CYS A 60 2.50 1.66 13.75
N LEU A 61 1.50 1.74 12.90
CA LEU A 61 1.32 2.84 11.95
C LEU A 61 -0.03 3.52 12.19
N SER A 62 -0.07 4.84 12.08
CA SER A 62 -1.32 5.59 12.11
C SER A 62 -2.01 5.48 10.76
N ASN A 63 -3.35 5.45 10.77
CA ASN A 63 -4.12 5.66 9.56
C ASN A 63 -3.98 7.13 9.14
N THR A 64 -3.55 7.36 7.90
CA THR A 64 -3.36 8.71 7.35
C THR A 64 -4.67 9.37 6.92
N PHE A 65 -5.74 8.59 6.76
CA PHE A 65 -7.06 9.12 6.43
C PHE A 65 -7.72 9.72 7.68
N THR A 66 -7.90 11.03 7.68
CA THR A 66 -8.38 11.81 8.84
C THR A 66 -9.82 12.27 8.73
N GLN A 67 -10.47 12.14 7.56
CA GLN A 67 -11.86 12.56 7.40
C GLN A 67 -12.81 11.67 8.22
N PRO A 68 -14.01 12.16 8.57
CA PRO A 68 -14.99 11.34 9.27
C PRO A 68 -15.50 10.16 8.41
N TYR A 69 -15.52 8.96 8.99
CA TYR A 69 -16.16 7.74 8.44
C TYR A 69 -16.68 6.86 9.59
N GLY A 70 -17.63 5.97 9.30
CA GLY A 70 -18.29 5.10 10.30
C GLY A 70 -18.01 3.61 10.09
N SER A 71 -17.60 3.22 8.89
CA SER A 71 -17.27 1.84 8.53
C SER A 71 -16.20 1.79 7.45
N PHE A 72 -15.60 0.63 7.30
CA PHE A 72 -14.61 0.37 6.27
C PHE A 72 -14.78 -1.03 5.68
N LYS A 73 -14.38 -1.19 4.43
CA LYS A 73 -14.38 -2.47 3.73
C LYS A 73 -12.97 -2.84 3.31
N VAL A 74 -12.55 -4.05 3.67
CA VAL A 74 -11.33 -4.66 3.14
C VAL A 74 -11.69 -5.22 1.77
N ILE A 75 -11.21 -4.58 0.71
CA ILE A 75 -11.49 -4.95 -0.70
C ILE A 75 -10.57 -6.09 -1.11
N ASP A 76 -9.27 -5.89 -0.89
CA ASP A 76 -8.21 -6.84 -1.18
C ASP A 76 -7.29 -6.94 0.04
N ASN A 77 -6.80 -8.14 0.32
CA ASN A 77 -5.95 -8.43 1.46
C ASN A 77 -4.88 -9.44 1.06
N PHE A 78 -3.69 -8.91 0.72
CA PHE A 78 -2.54 -9.73 0.35
C PHE A 78 -1.55 -9.88 1.51
N TYR A 79 -1.96 -9.61 2.75
CA TYR A 79 -1.08 -9.76 3.90
C TYR A 79 -0.72 -11.23 4.14
N THR A 80 0.45 -11.45 4.73
CA THR A 80 0.89 -12.76 5.23
C THR A 80 0.66 -12.91 6.73
N ARG A 81 0.40 -11.79 7.43
CA ARG A 81 0.13 -11.72 8.86
C ARG A 81 -1.24 -11.11 9.12
N THR A 82 -1.84 -11.45 10.25
CA THR A 82 -3.08 -10.81 10.70
C THR A 82 -2.83 -9.33 10.94
N ILE A 83 -3.62 -8.48 10.29
CA ILE A 83 -3.63 -7.05 10.59
C ILE A 83 -4.60 -6.81 11.75
N ARG A 84 -4.12 -6.11 12.77
CA ARG A 84 -4.93 -5.59 13.87
C ARG A 84 -5.20 -4.13 13.63
N LEU A 85 -6.47 -3.78 13.48
CA LEU A 85 -6.97 -2.43 13.22
C LEU A 85 -7.51 -1.85 14.52
N PHE A 86 -6.93 -0.75 15.00
CA PHE A 86 -7.28 -0.15 16.29
C PHE A 86 -8.16 1.08 16.10
N ALA A 87 -9.11 1.26 17.02
CA ALA A 87 -9.84 2.52 17.19
C ALA A 87 -9.00 3.61 17.90
N ASN A 88 -7.90 3.23 18.57
CA ASN A 88 -7.00 4.15 19.29
C ASN A 88 -5.79 4.60 18.44
N PRO A 89 -5.34 5.87 18.55
CA PRO A 89 -4.36 6.46 17.63
C PRO A 89 -2.92 5.92 17.74
N VAL A 90 -2.63 5.02 18.69
CA VAL A 90 -1.29 4.47 18.93
C VAL A 90 -1.40 3.01 19.40
N CYS A 91 -1.68 2.03 18.53
CA CYS A 91 -1.74 0.57 18.79
C CYS A 91 -1.55 0.13 20.27
N ASN A 92 -2.62 0.24 21.08
CA ASN A 92 -2.70 -0.07 22.53
C ASN A 92 -1.95 0.83 23.55
N GLY A 93 -1.38 1.97 23.16
CA GLY A 93 -0.69 2.92 24.03
C GLY A 93 -1.55 3.60 25.11
N PHE A 94 -2.87 3.39 25.11
CA PHE A 94 -3.82 3.99 26.06
C PHE A 94 -4.67 2.96 26.84
N GLY A 95 -4.27 1.69 26.88
CA GLY A 95 -5.02 0.59 27.53
C GLY A 95 -5.61 -0.42 26.53
N PRO A 96 -6.43 -1.40 26.97
CA PRO A 96 -7.08 -2.36 26.07
C PRO A 96 -8.03 -1.59 25.13
N GLY A 97 -7.54 -1.25 23.95
CA GLY A 97 -8.30 -0.54 22.93
C GLY A 97 -9.25 -1.49 22.22
N ASN A 98 -10.33 -0.94 21.66
CA ASN A 98 -11.15 -1.67 20.71
C ASN A 98 -10.34 -1.90 19.43
N TYR A 99 -10.19 -3.16 19.05
CA TYR A 99 -9.52 -3.55 17.82
C TYR A 99 -10.34 -4.59 17.05
N ILE A 100 -10.05 -4.69 15.75
CA ILE A 100 -10.57 -5.71 14.85
C ILE A 100 -9.36 -6.42 14.25
N ASP A 101 -9.35 -7.74 14.33
CA ASP A 101 -8.36 -8.57 13.64
C ASP A 101 -8.93 -9.02 12.30
N VAL A 102 -8.15 -8.82 11.25
CA VAL A 102 -8.45 -9.29 9.90
C VAL A 102 -7.35 -10.27 9.50
N THR A 103 -7.71 -11.54 9.36
CA THR A 103 -6.74 -12.60 9.03
C THR A 103 -6.24 -12.46 7.59
N PRO A 104 -5.08 -13.03 7.23
CA PRO A 104 -4.60 -13.07 5.85
C PRO A 104 -5.70 -13.52 4.87
N GLY A 105 -5.88 -12.78 3.77
CA GLY A 105 -6.89 -13.06 2.75
C GLY A 105 -8.34 -12.76 3.12
N GLN A 106 -8.64 -12.37 4.37
CA GLN A 106 -10.00 -12.00 4.76
C GLN A 106 -10.38 -10.65 4.15
N THR A 107 -11.55 -10.61 3.52
CA THR A 107 -12.20 -9.42 3.00
C THR A 107 -13.56 -9.26 3.67
N GLY A 108 -14.15 -8.06 3.62
CA GLY A 108 -15.46 -7.83 4.23
C GLY A 108 -15.68 -6.40 4.72
N CYS A 109 -16.92 -6.14 5.16
CA CYS A 109 -17.32 -4.88 5.76
C CYS A 109 -17.21 -4.94 7.29
N PHE A 110 -16.71 -3.87 7.88
CA PHE A 110 -16.52 -3.73 9.32
C PHE A 110 -17.00 -2.37 9.78
N ALA A 111 -17.78 -2.36 10.87
CA ALA A 111 -18.19 -1.13 11.53
C ALA A 111 -17.07 -0.59 12.42
N GLY A 112 -16.96 0.74 12.49
CA GLY A 112 -16.03 1.44 13.35
C GLY A 112 -14.93 2.19 12.60
N LYS A 113 -14.02 2.77 13.40
CA LYS A 113 -12.91 3.60 12.92
C LYS A 113 -11.57 2.89 13.09
N ILE A 114 -10.70 3.11 12.13
CA ILE A 114 -9.28 2.76 12.15
C ILE A 114 -8.46 4.03 12.35
N THR A 115 -7.79 4.15 13.49
CA THR A 115 -6.88 5.27 13.75
C THR A 115 -5.42 4.82 13.75
N SER A 116 -5.16 3.55 14.05
CA SER A 116 -3.85 2.94 13.86
C SER A 116 -3.97 1.45 13.53
N TYR A 117 -2.89 0.84 13.06
CA TYR A 117 -2.82 -0.58 12.74
C TYR A 117 -1.43 -1.16 13.00
N SER A 118 -1.38 -2.46 13.28
CA SER A 118 -0.14 -3.24 13.37
C SER A 118 -0.37 -4.66 12.86
N PHE A 119 0.72 -5.39 12.64
CA PHE A 119 0.66 -6.79 12.22
C PHE A 119 1.11 -7.71 13.35
N LEU A 120 0.42 -8.84 13.52
CA LEU A 120 0.69 -9.86 14.54
C LEU A 120 1.70 -10.88 14.05
#